data_AF-A0A9X1HJ03-F1
#
_entry.id   AF-A0A9X1HJ03-F1
#
_cell.length_a   1.000
_cell.length_b   1.000
_cell.length_c   1.000
_cell.angle_alpha   90.00
_cell.angle_beta   90.00
_cell.angle_gamma   90.00
#
_symmetry.space_group_name_H-M   'P 1'
#
loop_
_entity.id
_entity.type
_entity.pdbx_description
1 polymer ?
#
loop_
_entity_poly.entity_id
_entity_poly.type
_entity_poly.pdbx_seq_one_letter_code
_entity_poly.pdbx_strand_id
1 'polypeptide(L)'
;MNKDRKLLLFIAVALVVIVIADWMQPRPVDWTQSYSSRDTIPYGAYGLFRVIPELFPGSDVSTVQLPAYDWLSRRNSGQDAESMLIYINNNLVFDQYETGLLLEFAENGGTVFLSAEQFSDPLKDSLGIRIEEGMLSNMGLRGIDLLGDHVSDSTGISVVLEQIGVEAPIYRFPSFMVTSVITRYDTLNTEVLGMRERASFGFSEGAAVNYIAVKRGSGSR
;
A
#
# COMPACT_ATOMS: atom_id res chain seq x y z
N MET A 1 37.63 15.86 48.86
CA MET A 1 36.41 16.13 48.05
C MET A 1 35.27 15.34 48.63
N ASN A 2 34.26 16.02 49.19
CA ASN A 2 33.13 15.39 49.90
C ASN A 2 32.38 14.43 48.97
N LYS A 3 31.87 13.31 49.51
CA LYS A 3 31.13 12.29 48.74
C LYS A 3 30.01 12.92 47.89
N ASP A 4 29.37 13.95 48.42
CA ASP A 4 28.28 14.68 47.76
C ASP A 4 28.74 15.40 46.48
N ARG A 5 29.96 15.96 46.47
CA ARG A 5 30.53 16.60 45.26
C ARG A 5 30.87 15.58 44.19
N LYS A 6 31.32 14.37 44.57
CA LYS A 6 31.58 13.28 43.61
C LYS A 6 30.27 12.76 43.01
N LEU A 7 29.21 12.65 43.82
CA LEU A 7 27.89 12.25 43.35
C LEU A 7 27.30 13.29 42.38
N LEU A 8 27.39 14.58 42.72
CA LEU A 8 26.92 15.66 41.84
C LEU A 8 27.68 15.68 40.50
N LEU A 9 28.99 15.48 40.52
CA LEU A 9 29.81 15.44 39.31
C LEU A 9 29.48 14.20 38.45
N PHE A 10 29.23 13.05 39.07
CA PHE A 10 28.78 11.85 38.38
C PHE A 10 27.42 12.04 37.69
N ILE A 11 26.45 12.64 38.38
CA ILE A 11 25.13 12.96 37.81
C ILE A 11 25.25 13.94 36.65
N ALA A 12 26.07 14.98 36.79
CA ALA A 12 26.31 15.95 35.73
C ALA A 12 26.90 15.29 34.48
N VAL A 13 27.89 14.39 34.65
CA VAL A 13 28.47 13.61 33.54
C VAL A 13 27.44 12.69 32.91
N ALA A 14 26.65 11.96 33.71
CA ALA A 14 25.59 11.10 33.21
C ALA A 14 24.54 11.87 32.38
N LEU A 15 24.16 13.07 32.82
CA LEU A 15 23.22 13.93 32.11
C LEU A 15 23.81 14.40 30.77
N VAL A 16 25.09 14.79 30.74
CA VAL A 16 25.78 15.15 29.50
C VAL A 16 25.83 13.97 28.52
N VAL A 17 26.11 12.76 29.01
CA VAL A 17 26.12 11.54 28.18
C VAL A 17 24.74 11.27 27.59
N ILE A 18 23.66 11.43 28.38
CA ILE A 18 22.28 11.24 27.88
C ILE A 18 21.95 12.27 26.79
N VAL A 19 22.31 13.54 26.97
CA VAL A 19 22.05 14.60 25.97
C VAL A 19 22.83 14.34 24.68
N ILE A 20 24.08 13.90 24.77
CA ILE A 20 24.88 13.53 23.59
C ILE A 20 24.27 12.31 22.90
N ALA A 21 23.84 11.30 23.66
CA ALA A 21 23.20 10.12 23.11
C ALA A 21 21.90 10.45 22.36
N ASP A 22 21.06 11.32 22.93
CA ASP A 22 19.82 11.80 22.29
C ASP A 22 20.12 12.61 21.01
N TRP A 23 21.11 13.50 21.05
CA TRP A 23 21.51 14.28 19.88
C TRP A 23 22.10 13.45 18.73
N MET A 24 22.75 12.33 19.06
CA MET A 24 23.29 11.39 18.07
C MET A 24 22.23 10.43 17.51
N GLN A 25 21.00 10.42 18.04
CA GLN A 25 19.96 9.57 17.48
C GLN A 25 19.62 10.02 16.05
N PRO A 26 19.60 9.10 15.07
CA PRO A 26 19.12 9.42 13.74
C PRO A 26 17.68 9.91 13.84
N ARG A 27 17.32 10.91 13.02
CA ARG A 27 15.94 11.37 12.95
C ARG A 27 15.04 10.17 12.62
N PRO A 28 13.92 9.98 13.35
CA PRO A 28 13.00 8.91 13.01
C PRO A 28 12.56 9.09 11.56
N VAL A 29 12.50 7.98 10.84
CA VAL A 29 11.98 7.97 9.47
C VAL A 29 10.53 8.46 9.53
N ASP A 30 10.19 9.42 8.67
CA ASP A 30 8.83 9.93 8.56
C ASP A 30 7.98 8.91 7.77
N TRP A 31 7.03 8.26 8.45
CA TRP A 31 6.11 7.29 7.88
C TRP A 31 4.73 7.88 7.58
N THR A 32 4.62 9.20 7.41
CA THR A 32 3.35 9.83 7.03
C THR A 32 2.86 9.32 5.67
N GLN A 33 1.58 8.99 5.61
CA GLN A 33 0.92 8.41 4.44
C GLN A 33 0.61 9.49 3.38
N SER A 34 1.60 9.86 2.57
CA SER A 34 1.44 10.92 1.56
C SER A 34 0.92 10.43 0.20
N TYR A 35 1.49 9.37 -0.35
CA TYR A 35 1.23 8.86 -1.72
C TYR A 35 1.46 9.90 -2.84
N SER A 36 1.99 11.08 -2.52
CA SER A 36 2.34 12.12 -3.47
C SER A 36 3.52 11.70 -4.35
N SER A 37 3.45 12.01 -5.65
CA SER A 37 4.56 11.82 -6.58
C SER A 37 5.76 12.74 -6.32
N ARG A 38 5.62 13.72 -5.41
CA ARG A 38 6.68 14.66 -5.04
C ARG A 38 7.42 14.28 -3.76
N ASP A 39 6.89 13.35 -2.99
CA ASP A 39 7.39 13.07 -1.65
C ASP A 39 8.33 11.87 -1.66
N THR A 40 9.47 12.01 -0.99
CA THR A 40 10.56 11.01 -0.96
C THR A 40 10.55 10.15 0.31
N ILE A 41 9.58 10.37 1.19
CA ILE A 41 9.32 9.52 2.35
C ILE A 41 8.85 8.11 1.89
N PRO A 42 8.91 7.07 2.72
CA PRO A 42 8.58 5.69 2.30
C PRO A 42 7.18 5.51 1.68
N TYR A 43 6.17 6.22 2.20
CA TYR A 43 4.81 6.21 1.63
C TYR A 43 4.61 7.21 0.47
N GLY A 44 5.66 7.92 0.06
CA GLY A 44 5.64 8.79 -1.11
C GLY A 44 5.75 7.98 -2.41
N ALA A 45 5.05 8.41 -3.45
CA ALA A 45 5.06 7.74 -4.75
C ALA A 45 6.17 8.24 -5.68
N TYR A 46 7.12 9.04 -5.19
CA TYR A 46 8.18 9.63 -6.02
C TYR A 46 9.04 8.60 -6.76
N GLY A 47 9.46 7.53 -6.06
CA GLY A 47 10.25 6.46 -6.66
C GLY A 47 9.47 5.72 -7.75
N LEU A 48 8.24 5.33 -7.44
CA LEU A 48 7.34 4.67 -8.39
C LEU A 48 7.11 5.53 -9.63
N PHE A 49 6.81 6.82 -9.45
CA PHE A 49 6.52 7.74 -10.55
C PHE A 49 7.69 7.88 -11.54
N ARG A 50 8.93 7.76 -11.06
CA ARG A 50 10.13 7.75 -11.92
C ARG A 50 10.32 6.44 -12.68
N VAL A 51 9.88 5.33 -12.10
CA VAL A 51 10.07 3.98 -12.64
C VAL A 51 8.93 3.58 -13.59
N ILE A 52 7.74 4.16 -13.48
CA ILE A 52 6.59 3.85 -14.37
C ILE A 52 6.96 3.93 -15.87
N PRO A 53 7.61 4.99 -16.38
CA PRO A 53 8.00 5.03 -17.80
C PRO A 53 8.96 3.91 -18.22
N GLU A 54 9.79 3.42 -17.29
CA GLU A 54 10.72 2.31 -17.52
C GLU A 54 10.00 0.95 -17.49
N LEU A 55 8.94 0.82 -16.69
CA LEU A 55 8.11 -0.39 -16.61
C LEU A 55 7.23 -0.60 -17.85
N PHE A 56 6.84 0.50 -18.52
CA PHE A 56 5.97 0.48 -19.69
C PHE A 56 6.64 1.14 -20.90
N PRO A 57 7.73 0.54 -21.44
CA PRO A 57 8.45 1.13 -22.56
C PRO A 57 7.55 1.18 -23.81
N GLY A 58 7.43 2.36 -24.41
CA GLY A 58 6.62 2.59 -25.61
C GLY A 58 5.17 3.01 -25.35
N SER A 59 4.75 3.11 -24.08
CA SER A 59 3.46 3.70 -23.70
C SER A 59 3.61 5.21 -23.42
N ASP A 60 2.61 6.00 -23.81
CA ASP A 60 2.54 7.42 -23.42
C ASP A 60 2.05 7.54 -21.98
N VAL A 61 2.96 7.87 -21.06
CA VAL A 61 2.65 8.01 -19.63
C VAL A 61 2.36 9.48 -19.34
N SER A 62 1.11 9.80 -19.03
CA SER A 62 0.69 11.15 -18.66
C SER A 62 0.08 11.19 -17.26
N THR A 63 0.30 12.31 -16.55
CA THR A 63 -0.38 12.56 -15.27
C THR A 63 -1.71 13.24 -15.53
N VAL A 64 -2.79 12.55 -15.19
CA VAL A 64 -4.13 13.13 -15.19
C VAL A 64 -4.30 13.96 -13.93
N GLN A 65 -4.31 15.29 -14.06
CA GLN A 65 -4.61 16.21 -12.95
C GLN A 65 -6.13 16.48 -12.78
N LEU A 66 -6.95 15.77 -13.55
CA LEU A 66 -8.40 15.84 -13.46
C LEU A 66 -8.90 14.83 -12.42
N PRO A 67 -10.02 15.13 -11.72
CA PRO A 67 -10.73 14.12 -10.96
C PRO A 67 -11.01 12.89 -11.83
N ALA A 68 -10.96 11.70 -11.22
CA ALA A 68 -11.26 10.43 -11.88
C ALA A 68 -12.56 10.50 -12.69
N TYR A 69 -13.61 11.08 -12.09
CA TYR A 69 -14.89 11.35 -12.73
C TYR A 69 -14.77 12.15 -14.04
N ASP A 70 -14.05 13.28 -14.03
CA ASP A 70 -13.94 14.16 -15.20
C ASP A 70 -13.21 13.48 -16.34
N TRP A 71 -12.23 12.63 -16.02
CA TRP A 71 -11.52 11.88 -17.02
C TRP A 71 -12.35 10.71 -17.58
N LEU A 72 -13.03 9.95 -16.71
CA LEU A 72 -13.89 8.83 -17.10
C LEU A 72 -15.11 9.29 -17.91
N SER A 73 -15.74 10.39 -17.51
CA SER A 73 -16.96 10.93 -18.16
C SER A 73 -16.71 11.60 -19.52
N ARG A 74 -15.50 12.12 -19.77
CA ARG A 74 -15.14 12.79 -21.04
C ARG A 74 -14.70 11.82 -22.14
N ARG A 75 -14.63 10.53 -21.84
CA ARG A 75 -14.04 9.52 -22.71
C ARG A 75 -15.04 9.02 -23.75
N ASN A 76 -14.70 9.14 -25.03
CA ASN A 76 -15.39 8.46 -26.12
C ASN A 76 -14.75 7.08 -26.36
N SER A 77 -15.56 6.03 -26.46
CA SER A 77 -15.21 4.60 -26.30
C SER A 77 -14.22 3.98 -27.31
N GLY A 78 -13.40 4.76 -28.02
CA GLY A 78 -12.59 4.29 -29.14
C GLY A 78 -11.07 4.38 -28.98
N GLN A 79 -10.53 5.55 -28.61
CA GLN A 79 -9.08 5.79 -28.67
C GLN A 79 -8.33 5.38 -27.39
N ASP A 80 -9.02 5.38 -26.25
CA ASP A 80 -8.40 5.13 -24.96
C ASP A 80 -8.80 3.74 -24.39
N ALA A 81 -9.53 2.93 -25.16
CA ALA A 81 -10.04 1.64 -24.72
C ALA A 81 -8.94 0.70 -24.20
N GLU A 82 -7.70 0.85 -24.64
CA GLU A 82 -6.54 0.05 -24.19
C GLU A 82 -5.65 0.75 -23.15
N SER A 83 -6.09 1.85 -22.53
CA SER A 83 -5.29 2.53 -21.51
C SER A 83 -5.35 1.84 -20.15
N MET A 84 -4.29 2.05 -19.34
CA MET A 84 -4.26 1.69 -17.92
C MET A 84 -4.47 2.92 -17.04
N LEU A 85 -5.42 2.83 -16.09
CA LEU A 85 -5.59 3.76 -15.00
C LEU A 85 -4.93 3.21 -13.74
N ILE A 86 -4.12 4.02 -13.05
CA ILE A 86 -3.39 3.64 -11.84
C ILE A 86 -3.84 4.55 -10.70
N TYR A 87 -4.46 3.97 -9.67
CA TYR A 87 -4.84 4.65 -8.44
C TYR A 87 -4.06 4.09 -7.26
N ILE A 88 -3.34 4.97 -6.56
CA ILE A 88 -2.55 4.61 -5.38
C ILE A 88 -2.83 5.64 -4.31
N ASN A 89 -3.47 5.21 -3.22
CA ASN A 89 -3.77 6.07 -2.09
C ASN A 89 -4.05 5.21 -0.85
N ASN A 90 -4.15 5.84 0.32
CA ASN A 90 -4.57 5.16 1.54
C ASN A 90 -5.98 4.58 1.40
N ASN A 91 -6.90 5.42 0.92
CA ASN A 91 -8.32 5.12 0.78
C ASN A 91 -8.79 5.54 -0.60
N LEU A 92 -9.45 4.63 -1.30
CA LEU A 92 -10.09 4.86 -2.58
C LEU A 92 -11.59 4.86 -2.39
N VAL A 93 -12.15 6.07 -2.35
CA VAL A 93 -13.57 6.30 -2.14
C VAL A 93 -14.21 6.65 -3.47
N PHE A 94 -14.94 5.70 -4.04
CA PHE A 94 -15.78 5.90 -5.20
C PHE A 94 -17.25 5.77 -4.81
N ASP A 95 -18.09 6.67 -5.29
CA ASP A 95 -19.54 6.51 -5.14
C ASP A 95 -20.09 5.42 -6.08
N GLN A 96 -21.40 5.16 -6.01
CA GLN A 96 -22.04 4.12 -6.82
C GLN A 96 -21.93 4.40 -8.33
N TYR A 97 -21.97 5.66 -8.73
CA TYR A 97 -21.90 6.07 -10.13
C TYR A 97 -20.46 5.98 -10.66
N GLU A 98 -19.49 6.52 -9.92
CA GLU A 98 -18.06 6.42 -10.25
C GLU A 98 -17.58 4.97 -10.32
N THR A 99 -18.06 4.13 -9.40
CA THR A 99 -17.80 2.68 -9.43
C THR A 99 -18.31 2.08 -10.73
N GLY A 100 -19.52 2.44 -11.16
CA GLY A 100 -20.09 2.00 -12.43
C GLY A 100 -19.21 2.39 -13.62
N LEU A 101 -18.77 3.65 -13.68
CA LEU A 101 -17.88 4.14 -14.74
C LEU A 101 -16.53 3.42 -14.77
N LEU A 102 -15.93 3.14 -13.62
CA LEU A 102 -14.67 2.39 -13.54
C LEU A 102 -14.81 0.96 -14.06
N LEU A 103 -15.92 0.30 -13.72
CA LEU A 103 -16.19 -1.06 -14.17
C LEU A 103 -16.52 -1.09 -15.66
N GLU A 104 -17.32 -0.15 -16.15
CA GLU A 104 -17.61 0.00 -17.59
C GLU A 104 -16.34 0.25 -18.40
N PHE A 105 -15.44 1.09 -17.89
CA PHE A 105 -14.12 1.30 -18.49
C PHE A 105 -13.34 -0.02 -18.63
N ALA A 106 -13.34 -0.84 -17.57
CA ALA A 106 -12.63 -2.13 -17.58
C ALA A 106 -13.31 -3.13 -18.53
N GLU A 107 -14.64 -3.14 -18.56
CA GLU A 107 -15.43 -3.98 -19.45
C GLU A 107 -15.18 -3.66 -20.93
N ASN A 108 -14.91 -2.41 -21.26
CA ASN A 108 -14.61 -1.93 -22.61
C ASN A 108 -13.15 -2.14 -23.05
N GLY A 109 -12.33 -2.84 -22.26
CA GLY A 109 -10.93 -3.17 -22.61
C GLY A 109 -9.87 -2.46 -21.79
N GLY A 110 -10.26 -1.47 -20.97
CA GLY A 110 -9.31 -0.71 -20.16
C GLY A 110 -8.78 -1.53 -18.99
N THR A 111 -7.60 -1.16 -18.47
CA THR A 111 -7.06 -1.77 -17.25
C THR A 111 -7.13 -0.80 -16.07
N VAL A 112 -7.68 -1.21 -14.95
CA VAL A 112 -7.71 -0.40 -13.72
C VAL A 112 -6.86 -1.08 -12.66
N PHE A 113 -5.75 -0.44 -12.30
CA PHE A 113 -4.91 -0.83 -11.18
C PHE A 113 -5.28 0.01 -9.95
N LEU A 114 -5.68 -0.66 -8.87
CA LEU A 114 -6.03 -0.03 -7.61
C LEU A 114 -5.14 -0.58 -6.49
N SER A 115 -4.43 0.31 -5.79
CA SER A 115 -3.64 -0.03 -4.61
C SER A 115 -4.05 0.86 -3.46
N ALA A 116 -4.70 0.28 -2.45
CA ALA A 116 -5.14 0.99 -1.26
C ALA A 116 -5.31 0.07 -0.06
N GLU A 117 -5.36 0.67 1.13
CA GLU A 117 -5.72 -0.03 2.36
C GLU A 117 -7.23 -0.19 2.49
N GLN A 118 -7.98 0.80 1.99
CA GLN A 118 -9.43 0.87 2.12
C GLN A 118 -10.07 1.20 0.77
N PHE A 119 -11.21 0.56 0.54
CA PHE A 119 -12.05 0.76 -0.63
C PHE A 119 -13.48 1.05 -0.17
N SER A 120 -14.18 1.92 -0.90
CA SER A 120 -15.59 2.20 -0.64
C SER A 120 -16.48 0.97 -0.77
N ASP A 121 -17.59 0.95 -0.05
CA ASP A 121 -18.54 -0.16 -0.07
C ASP A 121 -19.09 -0.45 -1.47
N PRO A 122 -19.49 0.54 -2.30
CA PRO A 122 -19.97 0.26 -3.66
C PRO A 122 -18.96 -0.50 -4.51
N LEU A 123 -17.67 -0.16 -4.41
CA LEU A 123 -16.62 -0.84 -5.15
C LEU A 123 -16.39 -2.27 -4.64
N LYS A 124 -16.32 -2.45 -3.31
CA LYS A 124 -16.15 -3.78 -2.71
C LYS A 124 -17.31 -4.71 -3.06
N ASP A 125 -18.55 -4.20 -2.97
CA ASP A 125 -19.76 -4.96 -3.28
C ASP A 125 -19.80 -5.34 -4.76
N SER A 126 -19.47 -4.40 -5.65
CA SER A 126 -19.46 -4.65 -7.09
C SER A 126 -18.39 -5.66 -7.51
N LEU A 127 -17.22 -5.64 -6.85
CA LEU A 127 -16.14 -6.61 -7.05
C LEU A 127 -16.38 -7.95 -6.30
N GLY A 128 -17.32 -7.99 -5.37
CA GLY A 128 -17.60 -9.18 -4.55
C GLY A 128 -16.48 -9.49 -3.55
N ILE A 129 -15.75 -8.48 -3.09
CA ILE A 129 -14.59 -8.65 -2.19
C ILE A 129 -14.91 -8.24 -0.75
N ARG A 130 -14.25 -8.88 0.21
CA ARG A 130 -14.27 -8.48 1.62
C ARG A 130 -12.85 -8.23 2.11
N ILE A 131 -12.67 -7.10 2.76
CA ILE A 131 -11.39 -6.68 3.33
C ILE A 131 -11.50 -6.71 4.84
N GLU A 132 -10.47 -7.28 5.48
CA GLU A 132 -10.28 -7.23 6.92
C GLU A 132 -9.17 -6.23 7.24
N GLU A 133 -9.48 -5.28 8.11
CA GLU A 133 -8.51 -4.32 8.62
C GLU A 133 -7.86 -4.86 9.90
N GLY A 134 -6.55 -4.67 10.02
CA GLY A 134 -5.79 -5.09 11.18
C GLY A 134 -6.24 -4.36 12.45
N MET A 135 -6.17 -5.02 13.60
CA MET A 135 -6.54 -4.45 14.90
C MET A 135 -5.87 -3.10 15.18
N LEU A 136 -4.58 -2.94 14.87
CA LEU A 136 -3.85 -1.68 15.07
C LEU A 136 -4.38 -0.57 14.15
N SER A 137 -4.74 -0.91 12.90
CA SER A 137 -5.37 0.02 11.96
C SER A 137 -6.71 0.53 12.48
N ASN A 138 -7.53 -0.37 13.05
CA ASN A 138 -8.81 -0.04 13.68
C ASN A 138 -8.66 0.86 14.91
N MET A 139 -7.54 0.74 15.62
CA MET A 139 -7.20 1.58 16.78
C MET A 139 -6.58 2.94 16.39
N GLY A 140 -6.42 3.23 15.10
CA GLY A 140 -5.78 4.46 14.61
C GLY A 140 -4.26 4.48 14.81
N LEU A 141 -3.64 3.34 15.14
CA LEU A 141 -2.21 3.20 15.38
C LEU A 141 -1.48 2.68 14.13
N ARG A 142 -1.80 3.28 12.97
CA ARG A 142 -1.25 2.89 11.66
C ARG A 142 0.19 3.37 11.52
N GLY A 143 1.07 2.52 10.99
CA GLY A 143 2.48 2.87 10.73
C GLY A 143 3.31 3.16 11.98
N ILE A 144 2.77 2.89 13.17
CA ILE A 144 3.50 3.05 14.43
C ILE A 144 4.10 1.70 14.81
N ASP A 145 5.44 1.64 14.86
CA ASP A 145 6.15 0.52 15.44
C ASP A 145 6.05 0.57 16.99
N LEU A 146 4.92 0.09 17.51
CA LEU A 146 4.63 0.06 18.95
C LEU A 146 5.36 -1.05 19.70
N LEU A 147 5.89 -2.04 18.98
CA LEU A 147 6.48 -3.24 19.58
C LEU A 147 8.01 -3.23 19.51
N GLY A 148 8.58 -2.28 18.75
CA GLY A 148 10.00 -2.25 18.46
C GLY A 148 10.43 -3.43 17.59
N ASP A 149 11.63 -3.29 17.05
CA ASP A 149 12.34 -4.16 16.08
C ASP A 149 12.52 -5.64 16.51
N HIS A 150 11.91 -6.07 17.63
CA HIS A 150 12.11 -7.39 18.25
C HIS A 150 10.86 -8.28 18.29
N VAL A 151 9.67 -7.76 17.99
CA VAL A 151 8.43 -8.58 17.91
C VAL A 151 7.71 -8.41 16.57
N SER A 152 8.05 -7.39 15.77
CA SER A 152 7.58 -7.24 14.40
C SER A 152 8.35 -8.19 13.47
N ASP A 153 8.20 -9.51 13.67
CA ASP A 153 8.71 -10.51 12.74
C ASP A 153 8.34 -10.07 11.32
N SER A 154 9.36 -9.95 10.46
CA SER A 154 9.18 -9.50 9.08
C SER A 154 8.14 -10.43 8.42
N THR A 155 7.11 -9.84 7.83
CA THR A 155 6.16 -10.59 7.01
C THR A 155 6.57 -10.48 5.55
N GLY A 156 6.40 -11.55 4.80
CA GLY A 156 6.64 -11.56 3.36
C GLY A 156 5.32 -11.40 2.61
N ILE A 157 5.29 -10.60 1.55
CA ILE A 157 4.34 -10.83 0.46
C ILE A 157 5.08 -11.56 -0.65
N SER A 158 4.53 -12.70 -1.06
CA SER A 158 4.89 -13.35 -2.30
C SER A 158 4.05 -12.73 -3.41
N VAL A 159 4.71 -12.09 -4.38
CA VAL A 159 4.05 -11.59 -5.58
C VAL A 159 4.15 -12.67 -6.66
N VAL A 160 3.06 -13.36 -6.91
CA VAL A 160 2.93 -14.35 -7.98
C VAL A 160 2.82 -13.60 -9.31
N LEU A 161 3.96 -13.22 -9.88
CA LEU A 161 4.06 -12.71 -11.24
C LEU A 161 4.29 -13.90 -12.18
N GLU A 162 3.22 -14.43 -12.79
CA GLU A 162 3.33 -15.52 -13.77
C GLU A 162 4.19 -15.12 -14.99
N GLN A 163 4.32 -13.81 -15.26
CA GLN A 163 5.11 -13.28 -16.39
C GLN A 163 6.63 -13.35 -16.21
N ILE A 164 7.12 -13.62 -15.00
CA ILE A 164 8.55 -13.76 -14.72
C ILE A 164 8.75 -15.22 -14.37
N GLY A 165 9.29 -16.03 -15.28
CA GLY A 165 9.51 -17.48 -15.10
C GLY A 165 10.57 -17.85 -14.04
N VAL A 166 10.65 -17.08 -12.96
CA VAL A 166 11.50 -17.22 -11.79
C VAL A 166 10.56 -17.40 -10.60
N GLU A 167 10.90 -18.27 -9.65
CA GLU A 167 10.19 -18.32 -8.36
C GLU A 167 9.99 -16.90 -7.84
N ALA A 168 8.73 -16.53 -7.59
CA ALA A 168 8.33 -15.20 -7.16
C ALA A 168 9.21 -14.74 -5.98
N PRO A 169 9.96 -13.63 -6.10
CA PRO A 169 10.75 -13.12 -4.99
C PRO A 169 9.82 -12.76 -3.83
N ILE A 170 10.12 -13.28 -2.64
CA ILE A 170 9.39 -12.92 -1.41
C ILE A 170 9.92 -11.57 -0.94
N TYR A 171 9.09 -10.54 -1.02
CA TYR A 171 9.42 -9.22 -0.49
C TYR A 171 9.05 -9.19 0.99
N ARG A 172 10.08 -9.15 1.86
CA ARG A 172 9.90 -9.08 3.31
C ARG A 172 9.91 -7.63 3.78
N PHE A 173 8.97 -7.32 4.65
CA PHE A 173 8.84 -6.01 5.25
C PHE A 173 8.25 -6.15 6.66
N PRO A 174 8.48 -5.17 7.56
CA PRO A 174 7.89 -5.17 8.89
C PRO A 174 6.38 -5.44 8.90
N SER A 175 5.94 -6.39 9.73
CA SER A 175 4.56 -6.87 9.75
C SER A 175 3.52 -5.79 10.10
N PHE A 176 3.91 -4.74 10.80
CA PHE A 176 3.05 -3.59 11.13
C PHE A 176 2.63 -2.76 9.90
N MET A 177 3.31 -2.92 8.76
CA MET A 177 2.91 -2.26 7.51
C MET A 177 1.75 -2.95 6.80
N VAL A 178 1.40 -4.18 7.17
CA VAL A 178 0.18 -4.81 6.68
C VAL A 178 -0.99 -4.26 7.48
N THR A 179 -1.78 -3.41 6.85
CA THR A 179 -2.91 -2.71 7.48
C THR A 179 -4.26 -3.29 7.10
N SER A 180 -4.34 -3.99 5.96
CA SER A 180 -5.53 -4.68 5.47
C SER A 180 -5.21 -5.93 4.66
N VAL A 181 -6.16 -6.86 4.57
CA VAL A 181 -6.05 -8.09 3.76
C VAL A 181 -7.40 -8.45 3.14
N ILE A 182 -7.37 -9.09 1.96
CA ILE A 182 -8.56 -9.62 1.29
C ILE A 182 -8.87 -11.00 1.87
N THR A 183 -10.09 -11.18 2.36
CA THR A 183 -10.56 -12.41 3.03
C THR A 183 -11.67 -13.12 2.27
N ARG A 184 -12.32 -12.45 1.32
CA ARG A 184 -13.34 -13.03 0.45
C ARG A 184 -13.24 -12.40 -0.93
N TYR A 185 -13.40 -13.21 -1.96
CA TYR A 185 -13.45 -12.82 -3.35
C TYR A 185 -14.16 -13.93 -4.15
N ASP A 186 -14.62 -13.62 -5.36
CA ASP A 186 -15.22 -14.61 -6.28
C ASP A 186 -14.12 -15.41 -6.98
N THR A 187 -13.97 -16.69 -6.65
CA THR A 187 -12.93 -17.57 -7.21
C THR A 187 -13.11 -17.88 -8.69
N LEU A 188 -14.28 -17.62 -9.30
CA LEU A 188 -14.53 -17.89 -10.72
C LEU A 188 -13.94 -16.81 -11.64
N ASN A 189 -13.95 -15.56 -11.17
CA ASN A 189 -13.55 -14.39 -11.97
C ASN A 189 -12.32 -13.67 -11.42
N THR A 190 -11.78 -14.16 -10.30
CA THR A 190 -10.64 -13.55 -9.61
C THR A 190 -9.44 -14.49 -9.64
N GLU A 191 -8.30 -13.93 -10.04
CA GLU A 191 -6.99 -14.55 -9.93
C GLU A 191 -6.23 -13.96 -8.75
N VAL A 192 -5.53 -14.81 -7.99
CA VAL A 192 -4.72 -14.35 -6.86
C VAL A 192 -3.30 -14.08 -7.36
N LEU A 193 -2.89 -12.82 -7.29
CA LEU A 193 -1.57 -12.36 -7.68
C LEU A 193 -0.58 -12.29 -6.52
N GLY A 194 -1.05 -12.34 -5.28
CA GLY A 194 -0.13 -12.30 -4.15
C GLY A 194 -0.78 -12.62 -2.83
N MET A 195 -0.04 -13.40 -2.05
CA MET A 195 -0.44 -13.88 -0.74
C MET A 195 0.66 -13.60 0.27
N ARG A 196 0.24 -13.44 1.51
CA ARG A 196 1.15 -13.26 2.64
C ARG A 196 1.79 -14.61 3.02
N GLU A 197 3.06 -14.57 3.40
CA GLU A 197 3.84 -15.78 3.71
C GLU A 197 3.51 -16.37 5.10
N ARG A 198 3.19 -15.52 6.09
CA ARG A 198 3.00 -15.92 7.50
C ARG A 198 1.68 -15.41 8.05
N ALA A 199 1.39 -15.54 9.34
CA ALA A 199 0.36 -14.75 10.04
C ALA A 199 0.91 -13.34 10.39
N SER A 200 0.06 -12.31 10.46
CA SER A 200 0.47 -10.94 10.82
C SER A 200 -0.31 -10.57 12.07
N PHE A 201 0.35 -9.86 12.98
CA PHE A 201 -0.28 -9.40 14.20
C PHE A 201 -1.52 -8.55 13.89
N GLY A 202 -2.63 -8.83 14.57
CA GLY A 202 -3.88 -8.07 14.43
C GLY A 202 -4.84 -8.56 13.32
N PHE A 203 -4.57 -9.70 12.68
CA PHE A 203 -5.47 -10.33 11.69
C PHE A 203 -5.91 -11.73 12.13
N SER A 204 -7.07 -12.17 11.63
CA SER A 204 -7.56 -13.54 11.81
C SER A 204 -6.64 -14.59 11.18
N GLU A 205 -6.60 -15.81 11.76
CA GLU A 205 -5.82 -16.93 11.20
C GLU A 205 -6.46 -17.43 9.90
N GLY A 206 -5.72 -17.37 8.79
CA GLY A 206 -6.16 -17.84 7.47
C GLY A 206 -5.25 -17.42 6.32
N ALA A 207 -5.50 -17.96 5.13
CA ALA A 207 -4.83 -17.52 3.90
C ALA A 207 -5.28 -16.09 3.57
N ALA A 208 -4.43 -15.11 3.84
CA ALA A 208 -4.68 -13.70 3.59
C ALA A 208 -4.12 -13.30 2.22
N VAL A 209 -5.01 -12.88 1.32
CA VAL A 209 -4.66 -12.42 -0.03
C VAL A 209 -4.39 -10.91 0.01
N ASN A 210 -3.32 -10.47 -0.66
CA ASN A 210 -2.97 -9.05 -0.76
C ASN A 210 -3.25 -8.47 -2.14
N TYR A 211 -3.01 -9.27 -3.19
CA TYR A 211 -3.19 -8.83 -4.57
C TYR A 211 -4.09 -9.80 -5.32
N ILE A 212 -5.06 -9.24 -6.04
CA ILE A 212 -5.97 -9.97 -6.91
C ILE A 212 -6.07 -9.27 -8.27
N ALA A 213 -6.34 -10.03 -9.32
CA ALA A 213 -6.81 -9.52 -10.60
C ALA A 213 -8.24 -10.00 -10.80
N VAL A 214 -9.15 -9.10 -11.16
CA VAL A 214 -10.55 -9.42 -11.45
C VAL A 214 -10.81 -9.13 -12.92
N LYS A 215 -11.17 -10.16 -13.68
CA LYS A 215 -11.49 -9.98 -15.10
C LYS A 215 -12.92 -9.45 -15.26
N ARG A 216 -13.10 -8.41 -16.07
CA ARG A 216 -14.41 -7.86 -16.46
C ARG A 216 -14.47 -7.63 -17.97
N GLY A 217 -15.58 -8.01 -18.60
CA GLY A 217 -15.86 -7.80 -20.02
C GLY A 217 -14.74 -8.27 -20.96
N SER A 218 -14.39 -7.43 -21.94
CA SER A 218 -13.31 -7.68 -22.90
C SER A 218 -11.92 -7.26 -22.40
N GLY A 219 -11.80 -6.77 -21.17
CA GLY A 219 -10.52 -6.42 -20.55
C GLY A 219 -9.53 -7.59 -20.54
N SER A 220 -8.24 -7.27 -20.75
CA SER A 220 -7.15 -8.23 -20.54
C SER A 220 -7.03 -8.61 -19.07
N ARG A 221 -6.48 -9.81 -18.82
CA ARG A 221 -6.07 -10.23 -17.47
C ARG A 221 -4.79 -9.53 -17.07
#